data_AF-H9G5J0-F1
#
_entry.id   AF-H9G5J0-F1
#
_cell.length_a   1.000
_cell.length_b   1.000
_cell.length_c   1.000
_cell.angle_alpha   90.00
_cell.angle_beta   90.00
_cell.angle_gamma   90.00
#
_symmetry.space_group_name_H-M   'P 1'
#
loop_
_entity.id
_entity.type
_entity.pdbx_description
1 polymer ?
#
loop_
_entity_poly.entity_id
_entity_poly.type
_entity_poly.pdbx_seq_one_letter_code
_entity_poly.pdbx_strand_id
1 'polypeptide(L)'
;LSGLGRHFGQWGTAAFGSSERKDKFLRFLGGFKRSSSASVAQGLPAHAPKPNMALDWKKEQSLQRDLQTEFETAVNRKHQGNIGLGFQLAARKLMQIDKYASKSIKFED
;
A
#
# COMPACT_ATOMS: atom_id res chain seq x y z
N LEU A 1 20.31 22.43 -32.91
CA LEU A 1 19.44 23.13 -31.94
C LEU A 1 19.25 22.22 -30.73
N SER A 2 20.05 22.44 -29.69
CA SER A 2 20.00 21.71 -28.43
C SER A 2 18.62 21.92 -27.79
N GLY A 3 17.81 20.86 -27.80
CA GLY A 3 16.51 20.86 -27.13
C GLY A 3 16.73 21.09 -25.64
N LEU A 4 16.25 22.22 -25.13
CA LEU A 4 16.11 22.47 -23.69
C LEU A 4 15.28 21.33 -23.10
N GLY A 5 15.97 20.37 -22.50
CA GLY A 5 15.36 19.20 -21.89
C GLY A 5 14.43 19.67 -20.78
N ARG A 6 13.13 19.46 -20.96
CA ARG A 6 12.15 19.66 -19.88
C ARG A 6 12.57 18.75 -18.72
N HIS A 7 12.99 19.32 -17.60
CA HIS A 7 13.44 18.53 -16.45
C HIS A 7 12.21 17.89 -15.78
N PHE A 8 11.99 16.61 -16.04
CA PHE A 8 10.81 15.87 -15.56
C PHE A 8 10.88 15.41 -14.09
N GLY A 9 11.90 15.84 -13.34
CA GLY A 9 12.07 15.48 -11.93
C GLY A 9 11.90 13.97 -11.67
N GLN A 10 11.11 13.65 -10.66
CA GLN A 10 10.70 12.29 -10.26
C GLN A 10 9.82 11.58 -11.32
N TRP A 11 9.12 12.32 -12.17
CA TRP A 11 8.15 11.78 -13.14
C TRP A 11 8.75 11.40 -14.50
N GLY A 12 10.08 11.46 -14.64
CA GLY A 12 10.76 11.16 -15.90
C GLY A 12 10.55 9.73 -16.40
N THR A 13 10.36 8.79 -15.47
CA THR A 13 10.17 7.35 -15.71
C THR A 13 8.71 6.93 -15.81
N ALA A 14 7.76 7.79 -15.42
CA ALA A 14 6.34 7.45 -15.39
C ALA A 14 5.78 7.16 -16.79
N ALA A 15 4.98 6.11 -16.90
CA ALA A 15 4.32 5.71 -18.13
C ALA A 15 2.95 6.40 -18.26
N PHE A 16 2.82 7.36 -19.18
CA PHE A 16 1.58 8.12 -19.39
C PHE A 16 0.72 7.62 -20.55
N GLY A 17 1.19 6.67 -21.35
CA GLY A 17 0.50 6.14 -22.53
C GLY A 17 0.38 7.11 -23.73
N SER A 18 0.31 8.42 -23.49
CA SER A 18 0.36 9.46 -24.53
C SER A 18 1.13 10.71 -24.08
N SER A 19 1.71 11.44 -25.04
CA SER A 19 2.37 12.72 -24.73
C SER A 19 1.37 13.75 -24.21
N GLU A 20 0.15 13.76 -24.72
CA GLU A 20 -0.89 14.70 -24.27
C GLU A 20 -1.25 14.49 -22.79
N ARG A 21 -1.42 13.22 -22.37
CA ARG A 21 -1.70 12.89 -20.96
C ARG A 21 -0.53 13.29 -20.07
N LYS A 22 0.70 13.05 -20.53
CA LYS A 22 1.92 13.50 -19.85
C LYS A 22 1.94 15.02 -19.68
N ASP A 23 1.66 15.78 -20.74
CA ASP A 23 1.70 17.24 -20.70
C ASP A 23 0.59 17.82 -19.83
N LYS A 24 -0.62 17.24 -19.87
CA LYS A 24 -1.73 17.58 -18.98
C LYS A 24 -1.40 17.31 -17.51
N PHE A 25 -0.81 16.15 -17.21
CA PHE A 25 -0.39 15.78 -15.86
C PHE A 25 0.66 16.75 -15.30
N LEU A 26 1.67 17.09 -16.09
CA LEU A 26 2.71 18.03 -15.67
C LEU A 26 2.17 19.45 -15.47
N ARG A 27 1.20 19.85 -16.30
CA ARG A 27 0.48 21.12 -16.10
C ARG A 27 -0.32 21.10 -14.80
N PHE A 28 -1.01 20.01 -14.49
CA PHE A 28 -1.76 19.83 -13.26
C PHE A 28 -0.86 19.88 -12.00
N LEU A 29 0.30 19.23 -12.03
CA LEU A 29 1.24 19.23 -10.90
C LEU A 29 1.99 20.55 -10.68
N GLY A 30 1.70 21.60 -11.46
CA GLY A 30 2.45 22.86 -11.39
C GLY A 30 3.89 22.74 -11.92
N GLY A 31 4.24 21.62 -12.57
CA GLY A 31 5.52 21.41 -13.26
C GLY A 31 5.63 22.20 -14.57
N PHE A 32 4.52 22.77 -15.05
CA PHE A 32 4.46 23.66 -16.20
C PHE A 32 4.53 25.13 -15.78
N LYS A 33 5.59 25.55 -15.07
CA LYS A 33 5.88 26.98 -14.91
C LYS A 33 6.54 27.49 -16.20
N ARG A 34 5.76 28.21 -17.02
CA ARG A 34 6.33 29.13 -18.02
C ARG A 34 7.20 30.10 -17.23
N SER A 35 8.50 30.13 -17.51
CA SER A 35 9.50 30.97 -16.82
C SER A 35 9.56 30.80 -15.30
N SER A 36 10.25 29.78 -14.82
CA SER A 36 11.05 29.91 -13.60
C SER A 36 12.27 29.03 -13.77
N SER A 37 13.41 29.60 -13.42
CA SER A 37 14.77 29.06 -13.54
C SER A 37 14.90 27.55 -13.31
N ALA A 38 15.83 26.98 -14.08
CA ALA A 38 16.50 25.74 -13.73
C ALA A 38 16.90 25.74 -12.24
N SER A 39 16.22 24.92 -11.46
CA SER A 39 16.57 24.54 -10.09
C SER A 39 15.60 23.41 -9.77
N VAL A 40 15.96 22.12 -9.83
CA VAL A 40 16.62 21.39 -8.74
C VAL A 40 17.49 20.20 -9.27
N ALA A 41 17.94 20.19 -10.53
CA ALA A 41 18.69 19.02 -11.04
C ALA A 41 19.87 19.34 -11.96
N GLN A 42 20.46 20.51 -11.82
CA GLN A 42 21.68 20.86 -12.56
C GLN A 42 22.88 20.31 -11.79
N GLY A 43 23.25 19.05 -12.08
CA GLY A 43 24.48 18.47 -11.53
C GLY A 43 24.57 16.96 -11.46
N LEU A 44 23.52 16.20 -11.80
CA LEU A 44 23.62 14.74 -11.83
C LEU A 44 23.65 14.21 -13.26
N PRO A 45 24.58 13.29 -13.59
CA PRO A 45 24.69 12.73 -14.92
C PRO A 45 23.33 12.15 -15.31
N ALA A 46 22.95 12.32 -16.58
CA ALA A 46 21.65 11.94 -17.13
C ALA A 46 21.28 10.45 -16.92
N HIS A 47 22.23 9.65 -16.43
CA HIS A 47 22.16 8.20 -16.26
C HIS A 47 22.34 7.70 -14.81
N ALA A 48 22.37 8.59 -13.80
CA ALA A 48 22.40 8.14 -12.40
C ALA A 48 20.98 7.78 -11.93
N PRO A 49 20.76 6.60 -11.32
CA PRO A 49 19.48 6.26 -10.71
C PRO A 49 19.19 7.24 -9.57
N LYS A 50 18.17 8.07 -9.75
CA LYS A 50 17.75 9.02 -8.72
C LYS A 50 16.90 8.29 -7.68
N PRO A 51 17.12 8.51 -6.38
CA PRO A 51 16.16 8.07 -5.38
C PRO A 51 14.82 8.77 -5.63
N ASN A 52 13.71 8.08 -5.37
CA ASN A 52 12.34 8.59 -5.58
C ASN A 52 11.99 8.87 -7.04
N MET A 53 12.24 7.94 -7.96
CA MET A 53 11.64 7.99 -9.30
C MET A 53 10.27 7.34 -9.30
N ALA A 54 9.34 7.86 -10.11
CA ALA A 54 8.07 7.20 -10.38
C ALA A 54 8.31 5.82 -11.00
N LEU A 55 7.38 4.90 -10.79
CA LEU A 55 7.50 3.56 -11.39
C LEU A 55 7.48 3.67 -12.91
N ASP A 56 8.37 2.91 -13.54
CA ASP A 56 8.28 2.64 -14.97
C ASP A 56 7.20 1.60 -15.25
N TRP A 57 6.79 1.51 -16.50
CA TRP A 57 5.75 0.57 -16.95
C TRP A 57 5.99 -0.88 -16.52
N LYS A 58 7.24 -1.35 -16.57
CA LYS A 58 7.57 -2.75 -16.24
C LYS A 58 7.43 -3.00 -14.74
N LYS A 59 7.91 -2.06 -13.92
CA LYS A 59 7.79 -2.10 -12.46
C LYS A 59 6.34 -1.96 -12.00
N GLU A 60 5.58 -1.09 -12.65
CA GLU A 60 4.14 -0.95 -12.43
C GLU A 60 3.40 -2.26 -12.69
N GLN A 61 3.66 -2.90 -13.84
CA GLN A 61 3.05 -4.20 -14.15
C GLN A 61 3.44 -5.30 -13.17
N SER A 62 4.71 -5.38 -12.77
CA SER A 62 5.14 -6.37 -11.78
C SER A 62 4.42 -6.15 -10.46
N LEU A 63 4.42 -4.90 -9.97
CA LEU A 63 3.73 -4.54 -8.73
C LEU A 63 2.24 -4.91 -8.79
N GLN A 64 1.57 -4.62 -9.90
CA GLN A 64 0.15 -4.97 -10.08
C GLN A 64 -0.07 -6.49 -10.02
N ARG A 65 0.78 -7.27 -10.69
CA ARG A 65 0.71 -8.74 -10.66
C ARG A 65 0.95 -9.29 -9.25
N ASP A 66 1.94 -8.74 -8.54
CA ASP A 66 2.29 -9.16 -7.19
C ASP A 66 1.14 -8.84 -6.21
N LEU A 67 0.58 -7.63 -6.26
CA LEU A 67 -0.58 -7.22 -5.46
C LEU A 67 -1.81 -8.10 -5.73
N GLN A 68 -2.07 -8.46 -7.00
CA GLN A 68 -3.17 -9.36 -7.34
C GLN A 68 -2.97 -10.74 -6.71
N THR A 69 -1.74 -11.26 -6.75
CA THR A 69 -1.40 -12.57 -6.17
C THR A 69 -1.57 -12.56 -4.65
N GLU A 70 -1.10 -11.50 -3.99
CA GLU A 70 -1.29 -11.32 -2.54
C GLU A 70 -2.76 -11.20 -2.16
N PHE A 71 -3.55 -10.49 -2.97
CA PHE A 71 -4.99 -10.38 -2.78
C PHE A 71 -5.68 -11.74 -2.90
N GLU A 72 -5.42 -12.50 -3.96
CA GLU A 72 -5.98 -13.83 -4.15
C GLU A 72 -5.57 -14.78 -3.01
N THR A 73 -4.32 -14.69 -2.56
CA THR A 73 -3.81 -15.45 -1.41
C THR A 73 -4.56 -15.08 -0.14
N ALA A 74 -4.75 -13.79 0.13
CA ALA A 74 -5.47 -13.31 1.31
C ALA A 74 -6.96 -13.70 1.28
N VAL A 75 -7.60 -13.65 0.11
CA VAL A 75 -9.01 -14.06 -0.08
C VAL A 75 -9.18 -15.57 0.09
N ASN A 76 -8.27 -16.37 -0.48
CA ASN A 76 -8.32 -17.83 -0.36
C ASN A 76 -7.79 -18.34 0.99
N ARG A 77 -7.23 -17.46 1.82
CA ARG A 77 -6.85 -17.79 3.19
C ARG A 77 -8.12 -18.05 3.98
N LYS A 78 -8.53 -19.33 4.03
CA LYS A 78 -9.58 -19.76 4.95
C LYS A 78 -9.22 -19.26 6.34
N HIS A 79 -10.13 -18.49 6.95
CA HIS A 79 -10.07 -18.15 8.36
C HIS A 79 -10.08 -19.47 9.14
N GLN A 80 -8.90 -20.01 9.44
CA GLN A 80 -8.78 -20.93 10.57
C GLN A 80 -9.15 -20.07 11.77
N GLY A 81 -10.34 -20.32 12.32
CA GLY A 81 -10.92 -19.52 13.39
C GLY A 81 -9.87 -19.24 14.47
N ASN A 82 -9.88 -18.00 14.96
CA ASN A 82 -9.07 -17.52 16.07
C ASN A 82 -7.60 -17.14 15.75
N ILE A 83 -7.28 -16.75 14.50
CA ILE A 83 -6.03 -16.04 14.20
C ILE A 83 -6.34 -14.54 14.08
N GLY A 84 -6.84 -13.95 15.16
CA GLY A 84 -7.09 -12.51 15.28
C GLY A 84 -6.84 -12.06 16.72
N LEU A 85 -6.07 -10.96 16.87
CA LEU A 85 -5.83 -10.17 18.10
C LEU A 85 -5.56 -10.93 19.42
N GLY A 86 -5.23 -12.23 19.39
CA GLY A 86 -4.93 -13.02 20.59
C GLY A 86 -6.15 -13.63 21.32
N PHE A 87 -7.34 -13.66 20.70
CA PHE A 87 -8.52 -14.27 21.33
C PHE A 87 -8.65 -15.75 20.94
N GLN A 88 -8.30 -16.65 21.86
CA GLN A 88 -8.73 -18.05 21.77
C GLN A 88 -10.23 -18.14 22.07
N LEU A 89 -10.99 -18.86 21.23
CA LEU A 89 -12.32 -19.31 21.61
C LEU A 89 -12.15 -20.24 22.81
N ALA A 90 -12.45 -19.73 24.01
CA ALA A 90 -12.44 -20.54 25.21
C ALA A 90 -13.28 -21.79 24.94
N ALA A 91 -12.69 -22.97 25.15
CA ALA A 91 -13.45 -24.22 25.14
C ALA A 91 -14.67 -23.98 26.01
N ARG A 92 -15.87 -24.06 25.42
CA ARG A 92 -17.13 -23.77 26.10
C ARG A 92 -17.22 -24.72 27.29
N LYS A 93 -16.74 -24.30 28.46
CA LYS A 93 -16.95 -25.00 29.71
C LYS A 93 -18.43 -24.77 30.01
N LEU A 94 -19.25 -25.70 29.52
CA LEU A 94 -20.65 -25.78 29.86
C LEU A 94 -20.70 -26.02 31.36
N MET A 95 -20.79 -24.95 32.15
CA MET A 95 -21.17 -25.03 33.55
C MET A 95 -22.61 -25.55 33.56
N GLN A 96 -22.77 -26.87 33.66
CA GLN A 96 -24.09 -27.47 33.80
C GLN A 96 -24.65 -27.01 35.14
N ILE A 97 -25.67 -26.14 35.09
CA ILE A 97 -26.46 -25.77 36.25
C ILE A 97 -27.46 -26.91 36.43
N ASP A 98 -27.10 -27.87 37.30
CA ASP A 98 -28.03 -28.89 37.74
C ASP A 98 -29.05 -28.25 38.70
N LYS A 99 -30.31 -28.20 38.25
CA LYS A 99 -31.43 -27.65 39.02
C LYS A 99 -31.66 -28.38 40.35
N TYR A 100 -31.23 -29.63 40.46
CA TYR A 100 -31.39 -30.45 41.66
C TYR A 100 -30.16 -30.43 42.58
N ALA A 101 -29.05 -29.84 42.15
CA ALA A 101 -27.84 -29.73 42.97
C ALA A 101 -27.98 -28.58 43.99
N SER A 102 -28.56 -28.89 45.15
CA SER A 102 -28.56 -27.98 46.30
C SER A 102 -27.31 -28.20 47.15
N LYS A 103 -26.45 -27.17 47.26
CA LYS A 103 -25.33 -27.14 48.21
C LYS A 103 -25.62 -26.08 49.27
N SER A 104 -26.25 -26.46 50.38
CA SER A 104 -26.39 -25.59 51.56
C SER A 104 -25.27 -25.88 52.55
N ILE A 105 -24.56 -24.84 53.01
CA ILE A 105 -23.69 -24.92 54.19
C ILE A 105 -24.43 -24.27 55.36
N LYS A 106 -24.42 -24.92 56.53
CA LYS A 106 -24.95 -24.35 57.77
C LYS A 106 -23.88 -23.48 58.40
N PHE A 107 -24.26 -22.27 58.80
CA PHE A 107 -23.43 -21.42 59.63
C PHE A 107 -23.80 -21.70 61.09
N GLU A 108 -22.81 -21.85 61.96
CA GLU A 108 -23.03 -21.87 63.42
C GLU A 108 -23.08 -20.43 63.96
N ASP A 109 -23.86 -20.23 65.03
CA ASP A 109 -24.09 -18.93 65.70
C ASP A 109 -22.87 -18.41 66.46
#